data_AF-A0A3D5Q2E1-F1
#
_entry.id   AF-A0A3D5Q2E1-F1
#
_cell.length_a   1.000
_cell.length_b   1.000
_cell.length_c   1.000
_cell.angle_alpha   90.00
_cell.angle_beta   90.00
_cell.angle_gamma   90.00
#
_symmetry.space_group_name_H-M   'P 1'
#
loop_
_entity.id
_entity.type
_entity.pdbx_description
1 polymer ?
#
loop_
_entity_poly.entity_id
_entity_poly.type
_entity_poly.pdbx_seq_one_letter_code
_entity_poly.pdbx_strand_id
1 'polypeptide(L)' 'MAPELWELGERRLWCAALALMLNDARGYWQSTARDTKAEQAFDDLMRCGPMVRHVCGFTGHDPEWICQGFIRWCESMA' A
#
# COMPACT_ATOMS: atom_id res chain seq x y z
N MET A 1 -6.22 -28.35 13.27
CA MET A 1 -5.94 -27.39 12.19
C MET A 1 -4.59 -26.77 12.53
N ALA A 2 -3.57 -26.96 11.69
CA ALA A 2 -2.20 -26.56 12.02
C ALA A 2 -2.09 -25.03 12.11
N PRO A 3 -1.40 -24.47 13.13
CA PRO A 3 -1.22 -23.03 13.28
C PRO A 3 -0.60 -22.35 12.03
N GLU A 4 0.19 -23.08 11.28
CA GLU A 4 0.94 -22.50 10.15
C GLU A 4 0.03 -22.14 8.95
N LEU A 5 -1.18 -22.71 8.85
CA LEU A 5 -2.08 -22.48 7.72
C LEU A 5 -2.89 -21.19 7.85
N TRP A 6 -3.23 -20.76 9.06
CA TRP A 6 -3.98 -19.51 9.26
C TRP A 6 -3.09 -18.28 9.05
N GLU A 7 -1.83 -18.34 9.49
CA GLU A 7 -0.84 -17.28 9.31
C GLU A 7 -0.56 -17.03 7.81
N LEU A 8 -0.49 -18.09 7.01
CA LEU A 8 -0.34 -17.98 5.55
C LEU A 8 -1.56 -17.34 4.88
N GLY A 9 -2.77 -17.64 5.37
CA GLY A 9 -4.00 -17.02 4.89
C GLY A 9 -4.08 -15.54 5.23
N GLU A 10 -3.76 -15.19 6.46
CA GLU A 10 -3.73 -13.81 6.94
C GLU A 10 -2.70 -12.97 6.20
N ARG A 11 -1.46 -13.45 6.06
CA ARG A 11 -0.42 -12.75 5.30
C ARG A 11 -0.85 -12.48 3.86
N ARG A 12 -1.50 -13.45 3.19
CA ARG A 12 -2.02 -13.27 1.82
C ARG A 12 -3.07 -12.17 1.75
N LEU A 13 -3.96 -12.10 2.74
CA LEU A 13 -4.97 -11.05 2.82
C LEU A 13 -4.33 -9.67 2.99
N TRP A 14 -3.30 -9.56 3.83
CA TRP A 14 -2.56 -8.31 3.99
C TRP A 14 -1.74 -7.93 2.76
N CYS A 15 -1.17 -8.90 2.02
CA CYS A 15 -0.55 -8.62 0.72
C CYS A 15 -1.57 -8.08 -0.29
N ALA A 16 -2.79 -8.62 -0.30
CA ALA A 16 -3.87 -8.10 -1.13
C ALA A 16 -4.28 -6.67 -0.71
N ALA A 17 -4.33 -6.40 0.59
CA ALA A 17 -4.60 -5.06 1.12
C ALA A 17 -3.51 -4.04 0.70
N LEU A 18 -2.22 -4.44 0.75
CA LEU A 18 -1.12 -3.60 0.28
C LEU A 18 -1.23 -3.31 -1.22
N ALA A 19 -1.55 -4.34 -2.02
CA ALA A 19 -1.73 -4.18 -3.46
C ALA A 19 -2.91 -3.25 -3.79
N LEU A 20 -4.02 -3.36 -3.04
CA LEU A 20 -5.17 -2.47 -3.19
C LEU A 20 -4.78 -1.02 -2.87
N MET A 21 -4.13 -0.78 -1.74
CA MET A 21 -3.65 0.54 -1.33
C MET A 21 -2.75 1.19 -2.39
N LEU A 22 -1.80 0.42 -2.94
CA LEU A 22 -0.95 0.91 -4.02
C LEU A 22 -1.78 1.25 -5.26
N ASN A 23 -2.73 0.41 -5.65
CA ASN A 23 -3.57 0.67 -6.83
C ASN A 23 -4.46 1.89 -6.67
N ASP A 24 -5.05 2.09 -5.48
CA ASP A 24 -5.87 3.26 -5.17
C ASP A 24 -5.02 4.54 -5.29
N ALA A 25 -3.83 4.55 -4.70
CA ALA A 25 -2.92 5.69 -4.78
C ALA A 25 -2.42 5.97 -6.20
N ARG A 26 -2.14 4.92 -6.99
CA ARG A 26 -1.81 5.05 -8.42
C ARG A 26 -2.97 5.67 -9.20
N GLY A 27 -4.19 5.19 -8.93
CA GLY A 27 -5.41 5.71 -9.51
C GLY A 27 -5.61 7.19 -9.19
N TYR A 28 -5.40 7.59 -7.93
CA TYR A 28 -5.45 8.99 -7.52
C TYR A 28 -4.42 9.85 -8.26
N TRP A 29 -3.17 9.40 -8.36
CA TRP A 29 -2.10 10.14 -9.06
C TRP A 29 -2.40 10.37 -10.56
N GLN A 30 -2.97 9.38 -11.22
CA GLN A 30 -3.24 9.41 -12.67
C GLN A 30 -4.59 10.07 -13.02
N SER A 31 -5.51 10.20 -12.07
CA SER A 31 -6.89 10.61 -12.31
C SER A 31 -7.13 12.09 -12.02
N THR A 32 -8.07 12.70 -12.74
CA THR A 32 -8.63 14.01 -12.38
C THR A 32 -9.85 13.91 -11.46
N ALA A 33 -10.36 12.69 -11.21
CA ALA A 33 -11.49 12.43 -10.34
C ALA A 33 -11.05 12.32 -8.87
N ARG A 34 -11.78 12.99 -7.98
CA ARG A 34 -11.50 12.99 -6.54
C ARG A 34 -12.24 11.87 -5.83
N ASP A 35 -11.57 10.74 -5.64
CA ASP A 35 -11.97 9.70 -4.70
C ASP A 35 -11.22 9.90 -3.38
N THR A 36 -11.97 10.14 -2.29
CA THR A 36 -11.41 10.44 -0.97
C THR A 36 -10.65 9.28 -0.35
N LYS A 37 -10.98 8.02 -0.69
CA LYS A 37 -10.24 6.85 -0.22
C LYS A 37 -8.91 6.71 -0.96
N ALA A 38 -8.95 6.96 -2.26
CA ALA A 38 -7.74 6.95 -3.09
C ALA A 38 -6.78 8.08 -2.69
N GLU A 39 -7.32 9.25 -2.36
CA GLU A 39 -6.57 10.37 -1.80
C GLU A 39 -5.89 10.00 -0.47
N GLN A 40 -6.61 9.36 0.45
CA GLN A 40 -6.03 8.92 1.73
C GLN A 40 -4.92 7.88 1.55
N ALA A 41 -5.11 6.91 0.64
CA ALA A 41 -4.08 5.93 0.31
C ALA A 41 -2.83 6.60 -0.28
N PHE A 42 -3.02 7.56 -1.17
CA PHE A 42 -1.94 8.36 -1.74
C PHE A 42 -1.19 9.17 -0.68
N ASP A 43 -1.92 9.92 0.14
CA ASP A 43 -1.36 10.75 1.21
C ASP A 43 -0.55 9.95 2.24
N ASP A 44 -1.04 8.75 2.58
CA ASP A 44 -0.36 7.84 3.50
C ASP A 44 0.95 7.31 2.87
N LEU A 45 0.93 6.90 1.59
CA LEU A 45 2.14 6.46 0.89
C LEU A 45 3.17 7.58 0.72
N MET A 46 2.75 8.80 0.39
CA MET A 46 3.65 9.95 0.23
C MET A 46 4.37 10.35 1.53
N ARG A 47 3.74 10.10 2.68
CA ARG A 47 4.29 10.47 3.99
C ARG A 47 4.83 9.29 4.79
N CYS A 48 4.82 8.08 4.21
CA CYS A 48 5.10 6.84 4.94
C CYS A 48 4.29 6.76 6.26
N GLY A 49 2.97 6.92 6.10
CA GLY A 49 1.99 7.09 7.16
C GLY A 49 1.69 5.81 7.96
N PRO A 50 0.75 5.90 8.92
CA PRO A 50 0.44 4.79 9.80
C PRO A 50 -0.15 3.57 9.06
N MET A 51 -0.90 3.76 7.97
CA MET A 51 -1.60 2.65 7.33
C MET A 51 -0.64 1.78 6.52
N VAL A 52 0.29 2.36 5.75
CA VAL A 52 1.31 1.60 5.02
C VAL A 52 2.24 0.87 6.00
N ARG A 53 2.62 1.50 7.12
CA ARG A 53 3.41 0.84 8.18
C ARG A 53 2.67 -0.35 8.80
N HIS A 54 1.37 -0.19 9.06
CA HIS A 54 0.54 -1.25 9.61
C HIS A 54 0.49 -2.45 8.67
N VAL A 55 0.18 -2.22 7.39
CA VAL A 55 0.09 -3.30 6.39
C VAL A 55 1.46 -3.94 6.11
N CYS A 56 2.52 -3.14 6.07
CA CYS A 56 3.90 -3.64 5.92
C CYS A 56 4.31 -4.54 7.08
N GLY A 57 3.86 -4.23 8.31
CA GLY A 57 4.08 -5.07 9.50
C GLY A 57 3.51 -6.48 9.36
N PHE A 58 2.35 -6.65 8.73
CA PHE A 58 1.74 -7.97 8.49
C PHE A 58 2.29 -8.72 7.28
N THR A 59 2.85 -8.00 6.31
CA THR A 59 3.36 -8.59 5.06
C THR A 59 4.85 -8.93 5.11
N GLY A 60 5.58 -8.32 6.05
CA GLY A 60 7.02 -8.41 6.20
C GLY A 60 7.79 -7.54 5.21
N HIS A 61 7.13 -6.55 4.60
CA HIS A 61 7.77 -5.57 3.72
C HIS A 61 8.33 -4.39 4.52
N ASP A 62 9.36 -3.74 3.98
CA ASP A 62 9.86 -2.48 4.52
C ASP A 62 8.98 -1.31 4.01
N PRO A 63 8.27 -0.58 4.89
CA PRO A 63 7.41 0.52 4.48
C PRO A 63 8.19 1.66 3.81
N GLU A 64 9.43 1.94 4.23
CA GLU A 64 10.23 3.01 3.60
C GLU A 64 10.58 2.66 2.16
N TRP A 65 10.98 1.40 1.92
CA TRP A 65 11.27 0.90 0.59
C TRP A 65 10.02 0.94 -0.32
N ILE A 66 8.85 0.55 0.19
CA ILE A 66 7.57 0.62 -0.54
C ILE A 66 7.23 2.07 -0.90
N CYS A 67 7.28 2.99 0.08
CA CYS A 67 6.98 4.40 -0.13
C CYS A 67 7.95 5.07 -1.12
N GLN A 68 9.26 4.83 -0.98
CA GLN A 68 10.25 5.35 -1.92
C GLN A 68 10.04 4.79 -3.33
N GLY A 69 9.71 3.51 -3.45
CA GLY A 69 9.38 2.88 -4.73
C GLY A 69 8.15 3.52 -5.38
N PHE A 70 7.12 3.82 -4.59
CA PHE A 70 5.92 4.52 -5.06
C PHE A 70 6.24 5.95 -5.53
N ILE A 71 6.99 6.72 -4.75
CA ILE A 71 7.37 8.11 -5.09
C ILE A 71 8.17 8.13 -6.41
N ARG A 72 9.18 7.27 -6.55
CA ARG A 72 9.98 7.18 -7.78
C ARG A 72 9.12 6.81 -8.99
N TRP A 73 8.12 5.95 -8.80
CA TRP A 73 7.17 5.61 -9.85
C TRP A 73 6.33 6.84 -10.25
N CYS A 74 5.82 7.62 -9.30
CA CYS A 74 5.11 8.87 -9.59
C CYS A 74 5.98 9.86 -10.37
N GLU A 75 7.24 10.06 -9.94
CA GLU A 75 8.23 10.92 -10.60
C GLU A 75 8.54 10.46 -12.03
N SER A 76 8.56 9.15 -12.30
CA SER A 76 8.83 8.60 -13.64
C SER A 76 7.71 8.79 -14.66
N MET A 77 6.51 9.16 -14.20
CA MET A 77 5.33 9.36 -15.05
C MET A 77 4.92 10.84 -15.19
N ALA A 78 5.57 11.74 -14.46
CA ALA A 78 5.41 13.18 -14.58
C ALA A 78 6.20 13.72 -15.79
#